data_AF-A0A1X2H8Z8-F1
#
_entry.id   AF-A0A1X2H8Z8-F1
#
_cell.length_a   1.000
_cell.length_b   1.000
_cell.length_c   1.000
_cell.angle_alpha   90.00
_cell.angle_beta   90.00
_cell.angle_gamma   90.00
#
_symmetry.space_group_name_H-M   'P 1'
#
loop_
_entity.id
_entity.type
_entity.pdbx_description
1 polymer ?
#
loop_
_entity_poly.entity_id
_entity_poly.type
_entity_poly.pdbx_seq_one_letter_code
_entity_poly.pdbx_strand_id
1 'polypeptide(L)'
;MQATRIPTQHTAIGRRKKRDTKPPNVNDIRTFVQVEKDEHGNYRLPVEIDSWTVLNLGYVVYDRPAFHNQRYIYPVGYKVKKWYRSMVDPRSDTQYTCEILDGGQEPVFRLEADDNPGEVYMGPTPTTVWTIAVRRAFAIRNMDYGHNPVGPDFFGLRKNTIAKMIQDLPNADRCKNYIWQTFKIGTTGRTARGKIFRPEDVAEGSSSSSSTRRPS
;
A
#
# COMPACT_ATOMS: atom_id res chain seq x y z
N MET A 1 8.47 -54.52 -39.98
CA MET A 1 8.43 -53.05 -39.85
C MET A 1 8.18 -52.74 -38.38
N GLN A 2 9.23 -52.41 -37.63
CA GLN A 2 9.16 -52.14 -36.18
C GLN A 2 8.77 -50.68 -35.95
N ALA A 3 7.73 -50.43 -35.15
CA ALA A 3 7.32 -49.09 -34.76
C ALA A 3 8.02 -48.71 -33.45
N THR A 4 8.94 -47.75 -33.54
CA THR A 4 9.76 -47.23 -32.45
C THR A 4 8.90 -46.43 -31.46
N ARG A 5 8.93 -46.83 -30.18
CA ARG A 5 8.35 -46.07 -29.06
C ARG A 5 9.24 -44.86 -28.75
N ILE A 6 8.66 -43.66 -28.72
CA ILE A 6 9.33 -42.43 -28.26
C ILE A 6 8.87 -42.17 -26.81
N PRO A 7 9.77 -42.01 -25.83
CA PRO A 7 9.39 -41.63 -24.47
C PRO A 7 9.21 -40.11 -24.35
N THR A 8 8.01 -39.69 -23.94
CA THR A 8 7.71 -38.29 -23.58
C THR A 8 8.34 -37.97 -22.24
N GLN A 9 9.40 -37.14 -22.23
CA GLN A 9 10.01 -36.64 -21.01
C GLN A 9 9.14 -35.53 -20.40
N HIS A 10 8.85 -35.68 -19.11
CA HIS A 10 8.28 -34.66 -18.25
C HIS A 10 9.23 -33.45 -18.17
N THR A 11 8.73 -32.24 -18.42
CA THR A 11 9.41 -31.02 -17.97
C THR A 11 8.56 -30.34 -16.91
N ALA A 12 8.93 -30.55 -15.65
CA ALA A 12 8.38 -29.81 -14.53
C ALA A 12 8.72 -28.32 -14.69
N ILE A 13 7.70 -27.48 -14.82
CA ILE A 13 7.85 -26.02 -14.86
C ILE A 13 8.27 -25.58 -13.45
N GLY A 14 9.57 -25.36 -13.26
CA GLY A 14 10.12 -24.83 -12.02
C GLY A 14 9.48 -23.48 -11.67
N ARG A 15 8.89 -23.38 -10.47
CA ARG A 15 8.43 -22.11 -9.89
C ARG A 15 9.62 -21.13 -9.86
N ARG A 16 9.55 -20.11 -10.71
CA ARG A 16 10.56 -19.05 -10.81
C ARG A 16 10.64 -18.32 -9.46
N LYS A 17 11.81 -18.37 -8.82
CA LYS A 17 12.10 -17.72 -7.53
C LYS A 17 11.73 -16.24 -7.61
N LYS A 18 10.84 -15.77 -6.71
CA LYS A 18 10.48 -14.34 -6.58
C LYS A 18 11.78 -13.54 -6.44
N ARG A 19 11.91 -12.44 -7.18
CA ARG A 19 13.00 -11.50 -6.97
C ARG A 19 12.82 -10.91 -5.59
N ASP A 20 13.55 -11.44 -4.61
CA ASP A 20 13.61 -10.88 -3.27
C ASP A 20 14.33 -9.53 -3.38
N THR A 21 13.55 -8.45 -3.43
CA THR A 21 14.06 -7.17 -2.99
C THR A 21 14.53 -7.34 -1.54
N LYS A 22 15.82 -7.09 -1.27
CA LYS A 22 16.44 -7.24 0.06
C LYS A 22 15.47 -6.82 1.18
N PRO A 23 15.36 -7.54 2.30
CA PRO A 23 14.47 -7.16 3.40
C PRO A 23 14.77 -5.73 3.91
N PRO A 24 13.79 -5.05 4.54
CA PRO A 24 14.06 -3.79 5.22
C PRO A 24 15.21 -3.94 6.22
N ASN A 25 16.11 -2.97 6.26
CA ASN A 25 17.14 -2.91 7.29
C ASN A 25 16.51 -2.31 8.55
N VAL A 26 16.59 -3.02 9.68
CA VAL A 26 16.01 -2.58 10.97
C VAL A 26 16.61 -1.25 11.44
N ASN A 27 17.86 -0.99 11.06
CA ASN A 27 18.58 0.25 11.39
C ASN A 27 18.23 1.42 10.46
N ASP A 28 17.45 1.19 9.40
CA ASP A 28 17.02 2.24 8.49
C ASP A 28 15.94 3.11 9.15
N ILE A 29 16.15 4.42 9.09
CA ILE A 29 15.23 5.41 9.65
C ILE A 29 14.43 6.02 8.50
N ARG A 30 13.12 5.77 8.51
CA ARG A 30 12.22 6.16 7.44
C ARG A 30 11.46 7.43 7.81
N THR A 31 11.60 8.47 7.00
CA THR A 31 10.85 9.71 7.22
C THR A 31 9.39 9.56 6.78
N PHE A 32 8.45 10.07 7.57
CA PHE A 32 7.03 10.11 7.24
C PHE A 32 6.43 11.49 7.50
N VAL A 33 5.29 11.76 6.85
CA VAL A 33 4.51 12.98 7.07
C VAL A 33 3.47 12.72 8.16
N GLN A 34 3.33 13.64 9.11
CA GLN A 34 2.31 13.52 10.14
C GLN A 34 0.92 13.62 9.52
N VAL A 35 0.07 12.65 9.85
CA VAL A 35 -1.34 12.60 9.42
C VAL A 35 -2.20 12.85 10.65
N GLU A 36 -3.23 13.68 10.49
CA GLU A 36 -4.16 14.02 11.56
C GLU A 36 -4.87 12.77 12.09
N LYS A 37 -5.08 12.75 13.40
CA LYS A 37 -5.84 11.71 14.10
C LYS A 37 -7.12 12.31 14.69
N ASP A 38 -8.12 11.47 14.91
CA ASP A 38 -9.33 11.85 15.65
C ASP A 38 -9.08 11.79 17.17
N GLU A 39 -10.11 12.12 17.95
CA GLU A 39 -10.07 12.11 19.41
C GLU A 39 -9.81 10.70 19.99
N HIS A 40 -10.06 9.66 19.20
CA HIS A 40 -9.86 8.26 19.55
C HIS A 40 -8.48 7.73 19.12
N GLY A 41 -7.64 8.58 18.52
CA GLY A 41 -6.30 8.20 18.04
C GLY A 41 -6.28 7.46 16.70
N ASN A 42 -7.42 7.34 16.01
CA ASN A 42 -7.48 6.79 14.65
C ASN A 42 -7.11 7.86 13.63
N TYR A 43 -6.52 7.45 12.51
CA TYR A 43 -6.23 8.39 11.43
C TYR A 43 -7.52 8.95 10.81
N ARG A 44 -7.55 10.26 10.57
CA ARG A 44 -8.65 10.91 9.84
C ARG A 44 -8.54 10.54 8.35
N LEU A 45 -9.51 9.77 7.86
CA LEU A 45 -9.62 9.35 6.47
C LEU A 45 -10.89 9.96 5.83
N PRO A 46 -10.91 10.22 4.51
CA PRO A 46 -9.83 9.96 3.56
C PRO A 46 -8.67 10.96 3.69
N VAL A 47 -7.45 10.53 3.37
CA VAL A 47 -6.25 11.39 3.37
C VAL A 47 -5.40 11.18 2.11
N GLU A 48 -4.87 12.27 1.57
CA GLU A 48 -3.96 12.24 0.44
C GLU A 48 -2.50 12.19 0.88
N ILE A 49 -1.76 11.23 0.33
CA ILE A 49 -0.35 10.99 0.57
C ILE A 49 0.33 10.83 -0.78
N ASP A 50 1.11 11.82 -1.20
CA ASP A 50 1.66 11.93 -2.56
C ASP A 50 0.56 11.80 -3.64
N SER A 51 0.55 10.70 -4.39
CA SER A 51 -0.42 10.39 -5.44
C SER A 51 -1.47 9.34 -5.02
N TRP A 52 -1.55 9.02 -3.73
CA TRP A 52 -2.49 8.06 -3.16
C TRP A 52 -3.53 8.77 -2.31
N THR A 53 -4.77 8.35 -2.39
CA THR A 53 -5.82 8.73 -1.44
C THR A 53 -6.14 7.50 -0.61
N VAL A 54 -5.79 7.51 0.68
CA VAL A 54 -6.11 6.42 1.59
C VAL A 54 -7.57 6.59 2.03
N LEU A 55 -8.40 5.60 1.72
CA LEU A 55 -9.82 5.59 2.03
C LEU A 55 -10.13 4.75 3.27
N ASN A 56 -9.43 3.63 3.44
CA ASN A 56 -9.56 2.76 4.60
C ASN A 56 -8.22 2.05 4.87
N LEU A 57 -7.79 1.96 6.13
CA LEU A 57 -6.59 1.23 6.52
C LEU A 57 -6.85 -0.27 6.75
N GLY A 58 -8.10 -0.68 6.95
CA GLY A 58 -8.47 -2.06 7.24
C GLY A 58 -8.07 -2.51 8.65
N TYR A 59 -7.98 -3.82 8.84
CA TYR A 59 -7.55 -4.45 10.08
C TYR A 59 -6.48 -5.51 9.84
N VAL A 60 -5.59 -5.69 10.82
CA VAL A 60 -4.46 -6.63 10.73
C VAL A 60 -4.93 -8.05 11.03
N VAL A 61 -4.57 -8.96 10.12
CA VAL A 61 -4.68 -10.41 10.30
C VAL A 61 -3.30 -10.96 10.61
N TYR A 62 -3.05 -11.26 11.88
CA TYR A 62 -1.73 -11.70 12.37
C TYR A 62 -1.61 -13.22 12.51
N ASP A 63 -2.74 -13.92 12.62
CA ASP A 63 -2.83 -15.36 12.86
C ASP A 63 -2.64 -16.20 11.58
N ARG A 64 -2.86 -15.59 10.41
CA ARG A 64 -2.64 -16.21 9.10
C ARG A 64 -1.35 -15.69 8.45
N PRO A 65 -0.34 -16.55 8.19
CA PRO A 65 0.99 -16.12 7.78
C PRO A 65 1.05 -15.48 6.38
N ALA A 66 0.04 -15.68 5.54
CA ALA A 66 -0.01 -15.09 4.19
C ALA A 66 -0.36 -13.58 4.20
N PHE A 67 -0.90 -13.06 5.30
CA PHE A 67 -1.33 -11.66 5.43
C PHE A 67 -0.20 -10.70 5.83
N HIS A 68 1.03 -11.19 5.99
CA HIS A 68 2.20 -10.35 6.22
C HIS A 68 3.48 -11.07 5.77
N ASN A 69 4.48 -10.29 5.39
CA ASN A 69 5.84 -10.78 5.13
C ASN A 69 6.85 -9.82 5.74
N GLN A 70 8.14 -10.08 5.51
CA GLN A 70 9.25 -9.25 6.04
C GLN A 70 9.12 -7.75 5.76
N ARG A 71 8.39 -7.34 4.72
CA ARG A 71 8.32 -5.95 4.29
C ARG A 71 6.95 -5.31 4.46
N TYR A 72 5.87 -6.08 4.33
CA TYR A 72 4.52 -5.56 4.24
C TYR A 72 3.57 -6.34 5.15
N ILE A 73 2.65 -5.62 5.77
CA ILE A 73 1.40 -6.15 6.32
C ILE A 73 0.33 -5.90 5.25
N TYR A 74 -0.59 -6.84 5.08
CA TYR A 74 -1.72 -6.76 4.15
C TYR A 74 -3.04 -6.72 4.93
N PRO A 75 -3.48 -5.54 5.42
CA PRO A 75 -4.70 -5.46 6.22
C PRO A 75 -5.93 -5.77 5.39
N VAL A 76 -6.86 -6.54 5.94
CA VAL A 76 -8.17 -6.79 5.30
C VAL A 76 -9.02 -5.52 5.38
N GLY A 77 -9.66 -5.16 4.27
CA GLY A 77 -10.46 -3.94 4.15
C GLY A 77 -9.64 -2.69 3.82
N TYR A 78 -8.31 -2.83 3.67
CA TYR A 78 -7.45 -1.75 3.19
C TYR A 78 -7.93 -1.28 1.81
N LYS A 79 -8.09 0.03 1.64
CA LYS A 79 -8.61 0.67 0.43
C LYS A 79 -7.88 1.97 0.14
N VAL A 80 -7.31 2.09 -1.06
CA VAL A 80 -6.68 3.32 -1.55
C VAL A 80 -7.10 3.61 -2.98
N LYS A 81 -7.06 4.88 -3.37
CA LYS A 81 -7.07 5.29 -4.78
C LYS A 81 -5.69 5.70 -5.25
N LYS A 82 -5.35 5.37 -6.50
CA LYS A 82 -4.12 5.78 -7.17
C LYS A 82 -4.42 6.31 -8.56
N TRP A 83 -3.97 7.53 -8.85
CA TRP A 83 -3.97 8.05 -10.22
C TRP A 83 -3.04 7.25 -11.13
N TYR A 84 -3.53 6.81 -12.27
CA TYR A 84 -2.72 6.19 -13.31
C TYR A 84 -3.36 6.33 -14.69
N ARG A 85 -2.64 5.94 -15.74
CA ARG A 85 -3.13 5.98 -17.11
C ARG A 85 -4.42 5.18 -17.27
N SER A 86 -5.41 5.75 -17.96
CA SER A 86 -6.65 5.04 -18.28
C SER A 86 -6.38 3.82 -19.17
N MET A 87 -7.18 2.77 -18.95
CA MET A 87 -7.27 1.56 -19.80
C MET A 87 -8.34 1.68 -20.89
N VAL A 88 -9.12 2.75 -20.89
CA VAL A 88 -10.26 2.99 -21.79
C VAL A 88 -9.94 4.11 -22.77
N ASP A 89 -9.37 5.21 -22.28
CA ASP A 89 -9.01 6.37 -23.09
C ASP A 89 -7.48 6.60 -23.10
N PRO A 90 -6.82 6.52 -24.26
CA PRO A 90 -5.36 6.70 -24.35
C PRO A 90 -4.89 8.12 -24.01
N ARG A 91 -5.80 9.11 -23.96
CA ARG A 91 -5.47 10.53 -23.73
C ARG A 91 -5.73 10.99 -22.31
N SER A 92 -6.27 10.14 -21.44
CA SER A 92 -6.58 10.50 -20.06
C SER A 92 -5.94 9.58 -19.03
N ASP A 93 -5.94 10.08 -17.80
CA ASP A 93 -5.65 9.36 -16.58
C ASP A 93 -6.94 9.19 -15.79
N THR A 94 -6.97 8.17 -14.94
CA THR A 94 -8.12 7.79 -14.10
C THR A 94 -7.62 7.40 -12.71
N GLN A 95 -8.53 7.33 -11.75
CA GLN A 95 -8.24 6.77 -10.44
C GLN A 95 -8.54 5.28 -10.43
N TYR A 96 -7.60 4.52 -9.87
CA TYR A 96 -7.76 3.11 -9.62
C TYR A 96 -7.97 2.87 -8.13
N THR A 97 -9.11 2.28 -7.79
CA THR A 97 -9.40 1.81 -6.43
C THR A 97 -8.73 0.45 -6.23
N CYS A 98 -7.78 0.40 -5.29
CA CYS A 98 -7.05 -0.79 -4.87
C CYS A 98 -7.58 -1.27 -3.52
N GLU A 99 -7.92 -2.55 -3.40
CA GLU A 99 -8.46 -3.14 -2.17
C GLU A 99 -7.75 -4.44 -1.80
N ILE A 100 -7.60 -4.68 -0.50
CA ILE A 100 -7.14 -5.96 0.05
C ILE A 100 -8.33 -6.61 0.78
N LEU A 101 -8.76 -7.76 0.28
CA LEU A 101 -9.90 -8.51 0.78
C LEU A 101 -9.44 -9.77 1.53
N ASP A 102 -10.32 -10.28 2.38
CA ASP A 102 -10.12 -11.59 3.02
C ASP A 102 -10.43 -12.71 2.02
N GLY A 103 -9.41 -13.47 1.61
CA GLY A 103 -9.55 -14.66 0.78
C GLY A 103 -9.55 -15.97 1.54
N GLY A 104 -9.75 -15.96 2.87
CA GLY A 104 -9.65 -17.14 3.72
C GLY A 104 -8.20 -17.39 4.13
N GLN A 105 -7.44 -18.23 3.43
CA GLN A 105 -6.06 -18.53 3.86
C GLN A 105 -5.05 -17.45 3.44
N GLU A 106 -5.38 -16.63 2.45
CA GLU A 106 -4.51 -15.61 1.88
C GLU A 106 -5.28 -14.34 1.50
N PRO A 107 -4.63 -13.17 1.42
CA PRO A 107 -5.29 -11.95 0.97
C PRO A 107 -5.62 -12.01 -0.53
N VAL A 108 -6.73 -11.39 -0.92
CA VAL A 108 -7.09 -11.19 -2.32
C VAL A 108 -6.98 -9.71 -2.67
N PHE A 109 -6.24 -9.40 -3.72
CA PHE A 109 -6.04 -8.03 -4.18
C PHE A 109 -7.04 -7.72 -5.27
N ARG A 110 -7.82 -6.66 -5.10
CA ARG A 110 -8.85 -6.18 -6.02
C ARG A 110 -8.43 -4.83 -6.60
N LEU A 111 -8.71 -4.62 -7.89
CA LEU A 111 -8.44 -3.39 -8.63
C LEU A 111 -9.63 -3.03 -9.52
N GLU A 112 -10.08 -1.79 -9.45
CA GLU A 112 -11.17 -1.25 -10.26
C GLU A 112 -10.80 0.17 -10.71
N ALA A 113 -11.12 0.53 -11.96
CA ALA A 113 -10.86 1.86 -12.49
C ALA A 113 -12.16 2.68 -12.50
N ASP A 114 -12.09 3.93 -12.06
CA ASP A 114 -13.27 4.80 -11.92
C ASP A 114 -13.95 5.11 -13.28
N ASP A 115 -13.19 5.10 -14.37
CA ASP A 115 -13.65 5.32 -15.75
C ASP A 115 -14.05 4.02 -16.48
N ASN A 116 -14.00 2.89 -15.78
CA ASN A 116 -14.45 1.59 -16.29
C ASN A 116 -15.15 0.78 -15.18
N PRO A 117 -16.22 1.34 -14.58
CA PRO A 117 -16.88 0.74 -13.43
C PRO A 117 -17.47 -0.63 -13.78
N GLY A 118 -17.37 -1.58 -12.84
CA GLY A 118 -17.88 -2.94 -13.02
C GLY A 118 -16.87 -3.93 -13.63
N GLU A 119 -15.82 -3.47 -14.31
CA GLU A 119 -14.73 -4.36 -14.72
C GLU A 119 -13.67 -4.44 -13.61
N VAL A 120 -13.82 -5.45 -12.76
CA VAL A 120 -13.00 -5.66 -11.56
C VAL A 120 -11.95 -6.75 -11.79
N TYR A 121 -10.69 -6.44 -11.49
CA TYR A 121 -9.61 -7.42 -11.50
C TYR A 121 -9.31 -7.92 -10.10
N MET A 122 -9.18 -9.23 -9.93
CA MET A 122 -8.82 -9.86 -8.67
C MET A 122 -7.64 -10.81 -8.85
N GLY A 123 -6.78 -10.91 -7.85
CA GLY A 123 -5.65 -11.83 -7.90
C GLY A 123 -4.92 -12.00 -6.57
N PRO A 124 -4.00 -12.98 -6.50
CA PRO A 124 -3.30 -13.34 -5.26
C PRO A 124 -2.15 -12.38 -4.91
N THR A 125 -1.81 -11.43 -5.80
CA THR A 125 -0.77 -10.43 -5.53
C THR A 125 -1.14 -9.07 -6.12
N PRO A 126 -0.64 -7.96 -5.52
CA PRO A 126 -0.80 -6.62 -6.10
C PRO A 126 -0.28 -6.54 -7.55
N THR A 127 0.83 -7.24 -7.82
CA THR A 127 1.47 -7.24 -9.14
C THR A 127 0.58 -7.89 -10.18
N THR A 128 -0.19 -8.93 -9.83
CA THR A 128 -1.10 -9.62 -10.76
C THR A 128 -2.11 -8.64 -11.33
N VAL A 129 -2.87 -7.95 -10.46
CA VAL A 129 -3.92 -7.03 -10.90
C VAL A 129 -3.37 -5.80 -11.63
N TRP A 130 -2.26 -5.23 -11.16
CA TRP A 130 -1.64 -4.08 -11.83
C TRP A 130 -0.98 -4.44 -13.17
N THR A 131 -0.52 -5.68 -13.36
CA THR A 131 0.03 -6.10 -14.66
C THR A 131 -1.05 -6.07 -15.74
N ILE A 132 -2.29 -6.45 -15.41
CA ILE A 132 -3.43 -6.37 -16.32
C ILE A 132 -3.66 -4.91 -16.71
N ALA A 133 -3.78 -4.03 -15.71
CA ALA A 133 -4.07 -2.63 -15.96
C ALA A 133 -3.00 -1.91 -16.77
N VAL A 134 -1.72 -2.10 -16.41
CA VAL A 134 -0.61 -1.45 -17.13
C VAL A 134 -0.51 -1.97 -18.56
N ARG A 135 -0.64 -3.28 -18.79
CA ARG A 135 -0.59 -3.83 -20.15
C ARG A 135 -1.70 -3.28 -21.03
N ARG A 136 -2.93 -3.19 -20.52
CA ARG A 136 -4.06 -2.63 -21.27
C ARG A 136 -3.87 -1.14 -21.55
N ALA A 137 -3.43 -0.36 -20.55
CA ALA A 137 -3.14 1.06 -20.73
C ALA A 137 -2.02 1.32 -21.77
N PHE A 138 -1.03 0.43 -21.87
CA PHE A 138 0.03 0.52 -22.89
C PHE A 138 -0.47 0.08 -24.27
N ALA A 139 -1.26 -0.98 -24.33
CA ALA A 139 -1.82 -1.51 -25.58
C ALA A 139 -2.67 -0.46 -26.31
N ILE A 140 -3.57 0.25 -25.60
CA ILE A 140 -4.40 1.30 -26.22
C ILE A 140 -3.59 2.52 -26.72
N ARG A 141 -2.33 2.64 -26.30
CA ARG A 141 -1.39 3.70 -26.71
C ARG A 141 -0.39 3.22 -27.76
N ASN A 142 -0.51 1.98 -28.25
CA ASN A 142 0.48 1.34 -29.13
C ASN A 142 1.91 1.42 -28.57
N MET A 143 2.06 1.28 -27.24
CA MET A 143 3.35 1.33 -26.55
C MET A 143 3.79 -0.08 -26.11
N ASP A 144 5.09 -0.35 -26.21
CA ASP A 144 5.66 -1.61 -25.72
C ASP A 144 5.76 -1.67 -24.20
N TYR A 145 5.44 -2.84 -23.65
CA TYR A 145 5.49 -3.12 -22.23
C TYR A 145 6.85 -3.72 -21.81
N GLY A 146 7.79 -2.85 -21.40
CA GLY A 146 9.17 -3.26 -21.11
C GLY A 146 9.47 -3.82 -19.71
N HIS A 147 8.58 -3.63 -18.71
CA HIS A 147 8.84 -4.11 -17.34
C HIS A 147 7.57 -4.37 -16.54
N ASN A 148 7.60 -5.41 -15.69
CA ASN A 148 6.50 -5.72 -14.77
C ASN A 148 6.31 -4.59 -13.73
N PRO A 149 5.06 -4.29 -13.31
CA PRO A 149 4.81 -3.21 -12.37
C PRO A 149 5.27 -3.65 -10.98
N VAL A 150 5.75 -2.71 -10.18
CA VAL A 150 5.98 -2.96 -8.75
C VAL A 150 4.64 -2.83 -8.02
N GLY A 151 3.81 -3.87 -8.13
CA GLY A 151 2.43 -3.89 -7.63
C GLY A 151 2.24 -3.35 -6.20
N PRO A 152 3.06 -3.75 -5.21
CA PRO A 152 2.95 -3.22 -3.84
C PRO A 152 3.10 -1.69 -3.75
N ASP A 153 3.87 -1.08 -4.66
CA ASP A 153 4.06 0.36 -4.71
C ASP A 153 2.79 1.04 -5.20
N PHE A 154 2.11 0.48 -6.20
CA PHE A 154 0.83 0.99 -6.67
C PHE A 154 -0.27 0.90 -5.61
N PHE A 155 -0.24 -0.11 -4.75
CA PHE A 155 -1.11 -0.19 -3.56
C PHE A 155 -0.69 0.76 -2.42
N GLY A 156 0.39 1.52 -2.57
CA GLY A 156 0.87 2.48 -1.57
C GLY A 156 1.65 1.84 -0.41
N LEU A 157 1.79 0.51 -0.37
CA LEU A 157 2.34 -0.22 0.78
C LEU A 157 3.82 0.06 1.06
N ARG A 158 4.56 0.61 0.07
CA ARG A 158 5.95 1.06 0.26
C ARG A 158 6.06 2.49 0.79
N LYS A 159 5.01 3.30 0.69
CA LYS A 159 5.05 4.70 1.10
C LYS A 159 5.20 4.79 2.60
N ASN A 160 6.25 5.48 3.06
CA ASN A 160 6.62 5.50 4.48
C ASN A 160 5.44 5.94 5.38
N THR A 161 4.71 6.99 4.97
CA THR A 161 3.52 7.44 5.72
C THR A 161 2.44 6.36 5.79
N ILE A 162 2.10 5.71 4.69
CA ILE A 162 1.10 4.64 4.66
C ILE A 162 1.59 3.42 5.46
N ALA A 163 2.85 3.01 5.28
CA ALA A 163 3.45 1.91 6.02
C ALA A 163 3.45 2.17 7.53
N LYS A 164 3.75 3.41 7.96
CA LYS A 164 3.62 3.84 9.35
C LYS A 164 2.18 3.76 9.84
N MET A 165 1.22 4.24 9.04
CA MET A 165 -0.20 4.16 9.39
C MET A 165 -0.68 2.71 9.56
N ILE A 166 -0.21 1.79 8.70
CA ILE A 166 -0.49 0.36 8.81
C ILE A 166 0.20 -0.26 10.04
N GLN A 167 1.46 0.10 10.31
CA GLN A 167 2.20 -0.39 11.48
C GLN A 167 1.60 0.09 12.80
N ASP A 168 0.88 1.22 12.80
CA ASP A 168 0.16 1.75 13.95
C ASP A 168 -1.18 1.05 14.23
N LEU A 169 -1.63 0.15 13.33
CA LEU A 169 -2.88 -0.58 13.54
C LEU A 169 -2.75 -1.60 14.69
N PRO A 170 -3.83 -1.87 15.43
CA PRO A 170 -3.86 -2.94 16.42
C PRO A 170 -3.42 -4.28 15.83
N ASN A 171 -2.63 -5.03 16.61
CA ASN A 171 -2.05 -6.33 16.26
C ASN A 171 -0.94 -6.32 15.19
N ALA A 172 -0.50 -5.17 14.68
CA ALA A 172 0.63 -5.10 13.75
C ALA A 172 1.93 -5.68 14.34
N ASP A 173 2.13 -5.52 15.65
CA ASP A 173 3.23 -6.07 16.45
C ASP A 173 3.21 -7.60 16.55
N ARG A 174 2.06 -8.23 16.30
CA ARG A 174 1.87 -9.68 16.35
C ARG A 174 2.18 -10.39 15.04
N CYS A 175 2.45 -9.64 13.97
CA CYS A 175 2.83 -10.15 12.64
C CYS A 175 4.25 -10.73 12.67
N LYS A 176 4.38 -12.02 12.99
CA LYS A 176 5.67 -12.71 13.24
C LYS A 176 6.69 -12.58 12.09
N ASN A 177 6.24 -12.51 10.84
CA ASN A 177 7.14 -12.39 9.69
C ASN A 177 7.50 -10.95 9.36
N TYR A 178 6.83 -9.94 9.93
CA TYR A 178 7.04 -8.54 9.60
C TYR A 178 8.25 -7.97 10.33
N ILE A 179 9.17 -7.34 9.58
CA ILE A 179 10.30 -6.63 10.18
C ILE A 179 9.81 -5.24 10.55
N TRP A 180 9.74 -4.98 11.86
CA TRP A 180 9.34 -3.69 12.41
C TRP A 180 10.22 -2.57 11.86
N GLN A 181 9.59 -1.51 11.36
CA GLN A 181 10.28 -0.37 10.75
C GLN A 181 10.34 0.81 11.70
N THR A 182 11.47 1.52 11.68
CA THR A 182 11.67 2.73 12.48
C THR A 182 11.29 3.96 11.66
N PHE A 183 10.39 4.79 12.19
CA PHE A 183 9.91 5.99 11.51
C PHE A 183 10.22 7.25 12.32
N LYS A 184 10.57 8.34 11.63
CA LYS A 184 10.74 9.68 12.22
C LYS A 184 9.95 10.71 11.42
N ILE A 185 9.40 11.70 12.11
CA ILE A 185 8.68 12.79 11.44
C ILE A 185 9.68 13.54 10.55
N GLY A 186 9.35 13.66 9.26
CA GLY A 186 10.16 14.43 8.33
C GLY A 186 9.95 15.93 8.54
N THR A 187 11.04 16.70 8.61
CA THR A 187 11.03 18.16 8.83
C THR A 187 10.47 18.95 7.64
N THR A 188 10.26 18.32 6.49
CA THR A 188 9.82 18.97 5.24
C THR A 188 8.93 18.04 4.40
N GLY A 189 7.69 17.86 4.81
CA GLY A 189 6.65 17.23 3.98
C GLY A 189 5.69 18.28 3.42
N ARG A 190 5.63 18.45 2.09
CA ARG A 190 4.50 19.17 1.47
C ARG A 190 3.32 18.22 1.44
N THR A 191 2.23 18.56 2.13
CA THR A 191 0.92 17.97 1.81
C THR A 191 0.44 18.53 0.46
N ALA A 192 -0.41 17.80 -0.26
CA ALA A 192 -0.94 18.27 -1.56
C ALA A 192 -1.64 19.65 -1.47
N ARG A 193 -2.09 20.05 -0.27
CA ARG A 193 -2.63 21.39 0.03
C ARG A 193 -1.58 22.46 0.37
N GLY A 194 -0.30 22.24 0.08
CA GLY A 194 0.74 23.27 0.23
C GLY A 194 1.03 23.72 1.66
N LYS A 195 0.40 23.12 2.69
CA LYS A 195 0.76 23.40 4.09
C LYS A 195 2.10 22.73 4.39
N ILE A 196 3.10 23.58 4.61
CA ILE A 196 4.39 23.22 5.19
C ILE A 196 4.13 23.03 6.69
N PHE A 197 4.25 21.81 7.20
CA PHE A 197 4.20 21.57 8.64
C PHE A 197 5.58 21.84 9.20
N ARG A 198 5.72 22.86 10.06
CA ARG A 198 6.98 23.13 10.75
C ARG A 198 6.97 22.38 12.08
N PRO A 199 8.10 21.79 12.50
CA PRO A 199 8.21 21.14 13.83
C PRO A 199 7.81 22.04 15.00
N GLU A 200 7.86 23.35 14.77
CA GLU A 200 7.53 24.44 15.69
C GLU A 200 6.04 24.47 16.07
N ASP A 201 5.16 23.96 15.19
CA ASP A 201 3.70 24.00 15.37
C ASP A 201 3.18 22.97 16.40
N VAL A 202 4.04 22.10 16.92
CA VAL A 202 3.69 21.03 17.89
C VAL A 202 3.93 21.45 19.34
N ALA A 203 4.68 22.52 19.59
CA ALA A 203 5.23 22.82 20.92
C ALA A 203 4.31 23.61 21.87
N GLU A 204 3.15 24.11 21.43
CA GLU A 204 2.26 24.90 22.30
C GLU A 204 0.88 24.24 22.44
N GLY A 205 0.80 23.25 23.31
CA GLY A 205 -0.46 22.53 23.55
C GLY A 205 -0.54 21.80 24.89
N SER A 206 0.13 22.27 25.94
CA SER A 206 -0.13 21.78 27.31
C SER A 206 0.49 22.66 28.40
N SER A 207 -0.25 23.68 28.87
CA SER A 207 -0.14 24.17 30.26
C SER A 207 -1.34 25.04 30.65
N SER A 208 -2.52 24.42 30.74
CA SER A 208 -3.56 24.96 31.61
C SER A 208 -3.19 24.66 33.06
N SER A 209 -2.81 25.68 33.83
CA SER A 209 -2.98 25.64 35.28
C SER A 209 -3.44 27.00 35.79
N SER A 210 -4.67 26.98 36.29
CA SER A 210 -5.34 28.00 37.09
C SER A 210 -4.60 28.26 38.40
N SER A 211 -4.47 29.51 38.82
CA SER A 211 -4.37 29.83 40.26
C SER A 211 -4.93 31.21 40.59
N THR A 212 -6.14 31.18 41.13
CA THR A 212 -6.61 31.83 42.37
C THR A 212 -6.31 33.32 42.61
N ARG A 213 -7.40 34.09 42.58
CA ARG A 213 -7.58 35.44 43.14
C ARG A 213 -7.18 35.55 44.62
N ARG A 214 -6.68 36.72 45.04
CA ARG A 214 -7.03 37.39 46.31
C ARG A 214 -6.68 38.91 46.27
N PRO A 215 -7.23 39.74 47.19
CA PRO A 215 -7.78 41.05 46.85
C PRO A 215 -7.05 42.23 47.52
N SER A 216 -7.52 43.45 47.21
CA SER A 216 -7.29 44.67 47.98
C SER A 216 -8.60 45.14 48.61
#